data_AF-A0A2K0W3A3-F1
#
_entry.id   AF-A0A2K0W3A3-F1
#
_cell.length_a   1.000
_cell.length_b   1.000
_cell.length_c   1.000
_cell.angle_alpha   90.00
_cell.angle_beta   90.00
_cell.angle_gamma   90.00
#
_symmetry.space_group_name_H-M   'P 1'
#
loop_
_entity.id
_entity.type
_entity.pdbx_description
1 polymer ?
#
loop_
_entity_poly.entity_id
_entity_poly.type
_entity_poly.pdbx_seq_one_letter_code
_entity_poly.pdbx_strand_id
1 'polypeptide(L)'
;MAEIFGVVSGAIGVTAIFKQCVECFEYIQLGRHFSCDFGRCRLKLNIAKRRLARWGEAVSIDENPRLTAPEPDDALAREVKAILEEIVLLFQTINKSSKRYEIKASKEDLECLGDENLQPVFQRLHAR
;
A
#
# COMPACT_ATOMS: atom_id res chain seq x y z
N MET A 1 3.65 4.25 -13.93
CA MET A 1 2.46 4.01 -13.07
C MET A 1 1.53 2.89 -13.56
N ALA A 2 1.31 2.72 -14.87
CA ALA A 2 0.67 1.49 -15.39
C ALA A 2 1.53 0.23 -15.12
N GLU A 3 2.85 0.40 -15.13
CA GLU A 3 3.86 -0.66 -14.91
C GLU A 3 3.77 -1.34 -13.52
N ILE A 4 3.54 -0.60 -12.42
CA ILE A 4 3.51 -1.17 -11.04
C ILE A 4 2.30 -2.10 -10.86
N PHE A 5 1.22 -1.86 -11.60
CA PHE A 5 -0.05 -2.56 -11.43
C PHE A 5 -0.35 -3.54 -12.59
N GLY A 6 0.59 -3.70 -13.53
CA GLY A 6 0.34 -4.39 -14.79
C GLY A 6 0.29 -5.91 -14.71
N VAL A 7 0.89 -6.52 -13.69
CA VAL A 7 1.11 -7.97 -13.69
C VAL A 7 1.02 -8.53 -12.28
N VAL A 8 -0.15 -9.04 -11.88
CA VAL A 8 -0.22 -10.14 -10.90
C VAL A 8 -0.01 -11.41 -11.72
N SER A 9 1.24 -11.65 -12.13
CA SER A 9 1.62 -12.93 -12.75
C SER A 9 1.82 -13.92 -11.62
N GLY A 10 1.29 -15.14 -11.78
CA GLY A 10 1.52 -16.23 -10.85
C GLY A 10 3.01 -16.57 -10.63
N ALA A 11 3.91 -16.05 -11.48
CA ALA A 11 5.35 -16.22 -11.39
C ALA A 11 6.07 -15.28 -10.39
N ILE A 12 5.37 -14.31 -9.78
CA ILE A 12 5.98 -13.42 -8.79
C ILE A 12 6.02 -14.13 -7.42
N GLY A 13 7.21 -14.22 -6.83
CA GLY A 13 7.41 -14.82 -5.50
C GLY A 13 6.81 -13.96 -4.37
N VAL A 14 6.49 -14.60 -3.24
CA VAL A 14 5.84 -13.97 -2.06
C VAL A 14 6.57 -12.69 -1.61
N THR A 15 7.90 -12.74 -1.54
CA THR A 15 8.74 -11.62 -1.11
C THR A 15 8.60 -10.40 -2.03
N ALA A 16 8.47 -10.62 -3.33
CA ALA A 16 8.32 -9.53 -4.30
C ALA A 16 6.92 -8.88 -4.21
N ILE A 17 5.85 -9.69 -4.06
CA ILE A 17 4.49 -9.17 -3.86
C ILE A 17 4.41 -8.38 -2.55
N PHE A 18 5.04 -8.87 -1.49
CA PHE A 18 5.10 -8.15 -0.22
C PHE A 18 5.75 -6.76 -0.36
N LYS A 19 6.92 -6.68 -1.02
CA LYS A 19 7.62 -5.41 -1.26
C LYS A 19 6.74 -4.44 -2.04
N GLN A 20 6.07 -4.93 -3.08
CA GLN A 20 5.10 -4.15 -3.85
C GLN A 20 3.95 -3.62 -2.98
N CYS A 21 3.36 -4.44 -2.10
CA CYS A 21 2.31 -4.01 -1.18
C CYS A 21 2.77 -2.88 -0.24
N VAL A 22 3.99 -2.97 0.29
CA VAL A 22 4.56 -1.93 1.16
C VAL A 22 4.84 -0.65 0.39
N GLU A 23 5.37 -0.78 -0.83
CA GLU A 23 5.71 0.36 -1.69
C GLU A 23 4.47 1.12 -2.19
N CYS A 24 3.35 0.41 -2.44
CA CYS A 24 2.08 1.02 -2.82
C CYS A 24 1.61 2.15 -1.89
N PHE A 25 1.94 2.09 -0.59
CA PHE A 25 1.59 3.14 0.37
C PHE A 25 2.28 4.47 0.09
N GLU A 26 3.48 4.48 -0.50
CA GLU A 26 4.24 5.71 -0.77
C GLU A 26 3.63 6.55 -1.90
N TYR A 27 2.81 5.94 -2.73
CA TYR A 27 2.18 6.59 -3.87
C TYR A 27 0.78 7.15 -3.54
N ILE A 28 0.26 6.93 -2.33
CA ILE A 28 -1.08 7.39 -1.95
C ILE A 28 -1.02 8.87 -1.57
N GLN A 29 -1.75 9.68 -2.33
CA GLN A 29 -2.03 11.08 -2.00
C GLN A 29 -3.47 11.22 -1.53
N LEU A 30 -3.72 12.16 -0.61
CA LEU A 30 -5.07 12.47 -0.13
C LEU A 30 -5.51 13.81 -0.72
N GLY A 31 -6.64 13.81 -1.44
CA GLY A 31 -7.20 15.02 -2.04
C GLY A 31 -7.71 16.02 -1.00
N ARG A 32 -7.89 17.27 -1.40
CA ARG A 32 -8.30 18.39 -0.54
C ARG A 32 -9.56 18.16 0.28
N HIS A 33 -10.45 17.29 -0.21
CA HIS A 33 -11.70 16.91 0.46
C HIS A 33 -11.48 16.18 1.80
N PHE A 34 -10.25 15.74 2.10
CA PHE A 34 -9.86 15.18 3.39
C PHE A 34 -9.43 16.21 4.43
N SER A 35 -9.45 17.52 4.16
CA SER A 35 -8.81 18.57 4.98
C SER A 35 -9.01 18.41 6.50
N CYS A 36 -10.25 18.31 6.98
CA CYS A 36 -10.57 18.15 8.40
C CYS A 36 -10.05 16.83 9.02
N ASP A 37 -9.92 15.79 8.21
CA ASP A 37 -9.53 14.44 8.62
C ASP A 37 -8.11 14.04 8.16
N PHE A 38 -7.38 14.94 7.50
CA PHE A 38 -6.18 14.62 6.75
C PHE A 38 -5.12 13.95 7.61
N GLY A 39 -4.80 14.57 8.76
CA GLY A 39 -3.84 14.00 9.70
C GLY A 39 -4.24 12.62 10.22
N ARG A 40 -5.53 12.39 10.46
CA ARG A 40 -6.04 11.10 10.94
C ARG A 40 -6.02 10.03 9.84
N CYS A 41 -6.42 10.38 8.62
CA CYS A 41 -6.38 9.48 7.47
C CYS A 41 -4.95 9.11 7.10
N ARG A 42 -4.03 10.08 7.08
CA ARG A 42 -2.60 9.84 6.86
C ARG A 42 -2.01 8.96 7.96
N LEU A 43 -2.37 9.19 9.23
CA LEU A 43 -1.91 8.35 10.33
C LEU A 43 -2.39 6.89 10.19
N LYS A 44 -3.64 6.68 9.76
CA LYS A 44 -4.17 5.32 9.48
C LYS A 44 -3.39 4.62 8.38
N LEU A 45 -3.07 5.32 7.28
CA LEU A 45 -2.24 4.76 6.20
C LEU A 45 -0.85 4.37 6.72
N ASN A 46 -0.20 5.25 7.50
CA ASN A 46 1.10 4.96 8.09
C ASN A 46 1.07 3.76 9.04
N ILE A 47 0.02 3.63 9.86
CA ILE A 47 -0.17 2.48 10.76
C ILE A 47 -0.33 1.19 9.94
N ALA A 48 -1.13 1.21 8.88
CA ALA A 48 -1.32 0.05 8.00
C ALA A 48 -0.01 -0.38 7.33
N LYS A 49 0.75 0.57 6.74
CA LYS A 49 2.09 0.32 6.18
C LYS A 49 3.03 -0.30 7.22
N ARG A 50 3.12 0.29 8.42
CA ARG A 50 3.99 -0.21 9.50
C ARG A 50 3.61 -1.60 9.99
N ARG A 51 2.30 -1.89 10.07
CA ARG A 51 1.81 -3.21 10.46
C ARG A 51 2.25 -4.26 9.45
N LEU A 52 2.12 -3.96 8.16
CA LEU A 52 2.56 -4.86 7.09
C LEU A 52 4.10 -5.04 7.11
N ALA A 53 4.86 -3.94 7.20
CA ALA A 53 6.32 -3.98 7.28
C ALA A 53 6.81 -4.82 8.48
N ARG A 54 6.26 -4.59 9.68
CA ARG A 54 6.60 -5.35 10.88
C ARG A 54 6.26 -6.84 10.76
N TRP A 55 5.17 -7.19 10.09
CA TRP A 55 4.87 -8.59 9.82
C TRP A 55 5.96 -9.23 8.95
N GLY A 56 6.42 -8.55 7.89
CA GLY A 56 7.50 -9.03 7.03
C GLY A 56 8.83 -9.24 7.77
N GLU A 57 9.17 -8.32 8.67
CA GLU A 57 10.32 -8.45 9.58
C GLU A 57 10.17 -9.65 10.53
N ALA A 58 9.00 -9.80 11.15
CA ALA A 58 8.75 -10.85 12.13
C ALA A 58 8.78 -12.26 11.55
N VAL A 59 8.48 -12.42 10.26
CA VAL A 59 8.54 -13.70 9.54
C VAL A 59 9.84 -13.90 8.75
N SER A 60 10.79 -12.94 8.86
CA SER A 60 12.02 -12.88 8.05
C SER A 60 11.74 -13.11 6.56
N ILE A 61 10.83 -12.34 5.96
CA ILE A 61 10.25 -12.62 4.63
C ILE A 61 11.28 -12.75 3.49
N ASP A 62 12.45 -12.13 3.62
CA ASP A 62 13.56 -12.22 2.65
C ASP A 62 14.45 -13.46 2.86
N GLU A 63 14.39 -14.10 4.04
CA GLU A 63 15.29 -15.20 4.44
C GLU A 63 14.53 -16.51 4.68
N ASN A 64 13.22 -16.46 4.88
CA ASN A 64 12.39 -17.61 5.20
C ASN A 64 12.25 -18.55 3.99
N PRO A 65 12.83 -19.78 4.03
CA PRO A 65 12.82 -20.69 2.89
C PRO A 65 11.41 -21.07 2.43
N ARG A 66 10.45 -21.11 3.37
CA ARG A 66 9.04 -21.40 3.08
C ARG A 66 8.34 -20.29 2.29
N LEU A 67 8.93 -19.11 2.18
CA LEU A 67 8.37 -17.97 1.44
C LEU A 67 9.23 -17.59 0.22
N THR A 68 10.55 -17.79 0.30
CA THR A 68 11.50 -17.47 -0.80
C THR A 68 11.59 -18.59 -1.84
N ALA A 69 11.50 -19.84 -1.41
CA ALA A 69 11.53 -21.03 -2.27
C ALA A 69 10.60 -22.13 -1.71
N PRO A 70 9.28 -21.86 -1.65
CA PRO A 70 8.32 -22.81 -1.09
C PRO A 70 8.30 -24.13 -1.85
N GLU A 71 8.06 -25.23 -1.12
CA GLU A 71 7.65 -26.48 -1.74
C GLU A 71 6.32 -26.30 -2.50
N PRO A 72 6.09 -27.03 -3.60
CA PRO A 72 4.91 -26.83 -4.45
C PRO A 72 3.57 -26.83 -3.71
N ASP A 73 3.45 -27.62 -2.64
CA ASP A 73 2.22 -27.79 -1.86
C ASP A 73 2.21 -27.04 -0.52
N ASP A 74 3.22 -26.21 -0.20
CA ASP A 74 3.27 -25.48 1.06
C ASP A 74 2.02 -24.59 1.21
N ALA A 75 1.12 -25.00 2.10
CA ALA A 75 -0.17 -24.36 2.31
C ALA A 75 -0.02 -22.95 2.88
N LEU A 76 0.99 -22.73 3.73
CA LEU A 76 1.26 -21.41 4.32
C LEU A 76 1.73 -20.45 3.23
N ALA A 77 2.65 -20.88 2.36
CA ALA A 77 3.15 -20.05 1.28
C ALA A 77 2.03 -19.63 0.32
N ARG A 78 1.12 -20.56 -0.01
CA ARG A 78 -0.06 -20.28 -0.85
C ARG A 78 -1.02 -19.31 -0.17
N GLU A 79 -1.32 -19.50 1.10
CA GLU A 79 -2.21 -18.61 1.86
C GLU A 79 -1.63 -17.19 1.94
N VAL A 80 -0.36 -17.07 2.32
CA VAL A 80 0.35 -15.78 2.39
C VAL A 80 0.36 -15.09 1.02
N LYS A 81 0.66 -15.84 -0.06
CA LYS A 81 0.64 -15.31 -1.42
C LYS A 81 -0.74 -14.76 -1.79
N ALA A 82 -1.80 -15.53 -1.54
CA ALA A 82 -3.17 -15.11 -1.86
C ALA A 82 -3.57 -13.83 -1.11
N ILE A 83 -3.22 -13.71 0.18
CA ILE A 83 -3.51 -12.51 0.98
C ILE A 83 -2.79 -11.28 0.41
N LEU A 84 -1.51 -11.43 0.04
CA LEU A 84 -0.74 -10.32 -0.53
C LEU A 84 -1.25 -9.93 -1.92
N GLU A 85 -1.63 -10.90 -2.76
CA GLU A 85 -2.27 -10.65 -4.06
C GLU A 85 -3.59 -9.89 -3.91
N GLU A 86 -4.40 -10.23 -2.90
CA GLU A 86 -5.64 -9.50 -2.60
C GLU A 86 -5.35 -8.05 -2.19
N ILE A 87 -4.30 -7.79 -1.41
CA ILE A 87 -3.87 -6.42 -1.07
C ILE A 87 -3.46 -5.65 -2.32
N VAL A 88 -2.72 -6.27 -3.25
CA VAL A 88 -2.40 -5.65 -4.55
C VAL A 88 -3.67 -5.31 -5.33
N LEU A 89 -4.64 -6.24 -5.38
CA LEU A 89 -5.91 -6.04 -6.07
C LEU A 89 -6.73 -4.88 -5.47
N LEU A 90 -6.69 -4.71 -4.14
CA LEU A 90 -7.30 -3.56 -3.47
C LEU A 90 -6.66 -2.24 -3.95
N PHE A 91 -5.34 -2.15 -4.01
CA PHE A 91 -4.65 -0.96 -4.54
C PHE A 91 -5.00 -0.69 -6.01
N GLN A 92 -5.06 -1.73 -6.84
CA GLN A 92 -5.49 -1.60 -8.24
C GLN A 92 -6.92 -1.05 -8.35
N THR A 93 -7.83 -1.54 -7.53
CA THR A 93 -9.23 -1.13 -7.51
C THR A 93 -9.37 0.33 -7.09
N ILE A 94 -8.62 0.75 -6.06
CA ILE A 94 -8.59 2.14 -5.60
C ILE A 94 -7.98 3.04 -6.69
N ASN A 95 -6.87 2.65 -7.32
CA ASN A 95 -6.25 3.42 -8.39
C ASN A 95 -7.18 3.59 -9.61
N LYS A 96 -7.87 2.51 -10.03
CA LYS A 96 -8.90 2.59 -11.08
C LYS A 96 -10.00 3.58 -10.69
N SER A 97 -10.41 3.60 -9.43
CA SER A 97 -11.42 4.55 -8.94
C SER A 97 -10.89 5.99 -8.93
N SER A 98 -9.64 6.20 -8.53
CA SER A 98 -8.96 7.51 -8.59
C SER A 98 -8.89 8.05 -10.02
N LYS A 99 -8.47 7.22 -10.99
CA LYS A 99 -8.41 7.60 -12.42
C LYS A 99 -9.78 7.96 -12.98
N ARG A 100 -10.84 7.25 -12.57
CA ARG A 100 -12.22 7.60 -12.98
C ARG A 100 -12.67 8.93 -12.39
N TYR A 101 -12.23 9.27 -11.18
CA TYR A 101 -12.51 10.56 -10.56
C TYR A 101 -11.78 11.70 -11.29
N GLU A 102 -10.50 11.51 -11.61
CA GLU A 102 -9.66 12.48 -12.34
C GLU A 102 -10.26 12.93 -13.67
N ILE A 103 -10.95 12.03 -14.40
CA ILE A 103 -11.61 12.36 -15.67
C ILE A 103 -12.72 13.41 -15.50
N LYS A 104 -13.37 13.47 -14.34
CA LYS A 104 -14.58 14.29 -14.09
C LYS A 104 -14.34 15.47 -13.16
N ALA A 105 -13.27 15.44 -12.38
CA ALA A 105 -13.00 16.43 -11.34
C ALA A 105 -12.49 17.75 -11.94
N SER A 106 -12.78 18.86 -11.26
CA SER A 106 -12.18 20.15 -11.57
C SER A 106 -10.70 20.18 -11.16
N LYS A 107 -9.95 21.18 -11.63
CA LYS A 107 -8.53 21.33 -11.24
C LYS A 107 -8.41 21.55 -9.73
N GLU A 108 -9.32 22.34 -9.17
CA GLU A 108 -9.39 22.61 -7.73
C GLU A 108 -9.66 21.33 -6.94
N ASP A 109 -10.55 20.45 -7.43
CA ASP A 109 -10.88 19.19 -6.76
C ASP A 109 -9.74 18.16 -6.76
N LEU A 110 -8.80 18.30 -7.69
CA LEU A 110 -7.61 17.45 -7.82
C LEU A 110 -6.44 17.91 -6.96
N GLU A 111 -6.55 19.04 -6.26
CA GLU A 111 -5.54 19.49 -5.31
C GLU A 111 -5.33 18.44 -4.21
N CYS A 112 -4.07 18.08 -3.99
CA CYS A 112 -3.67 17.12 -2.97
C CYS A 112 -3.10 17.84 -1.75
N LEU A 113 -3.34 17.25 -0.58
CA LEU A 113 -2.86 17.77 0.70
C LEU A 113 -1.42 17.30 0.94
N GLY A 114 -0.56 18.23 1.36
CA GLY A 114 0.84 18.02 1.69
C GLY A 114 1.14 18.14 3.20
N ASP A 115 2.41 18.07 3.57
CA ASP A 115 2.89 18.17 4.96
C ASP A 115 2.51 19.52 5.61
N GLU A 116 2.44 20.57 4.80
CA GLU A 116 1.99 21.91 5.18
C GLU A 116 0.54 21.94 5.67
N ASN A 117 -0.28 20.97 5.27
CA ASN A 117 -1.67 20.85 5.72
C ASN A 117 -1.83 20.01 7.00
N LEU A 118 -0.75 19.40 7.51
CA LEU A 118 -0.81 18.66 8.76
C LEU A 118 -0.81 19.57 9.98
N GLN A 119 -1.71 19.32 10.92
CA GLN A 119 -1.64 19.94 12.23
C GLN A 119 -0.35 19.49 12.96
N PRO A 120 0.27 20.33 13.81
CA PRO A 120 1.56 20.04 14.47
C PRO A 120 1.59 18.73 15.28
N VAL A 121 0.43 18.31 15.82
CA VAL A 121 0.31 17.04 16.54
C VAL A 121 0.58 15.84 15.62
N PHE A 122 0.07 15.87 14.39
CA PHE A 122 0.26 14.77 13.43
C PHE A 122 1.68 14.78 12.85
N GLN A 123 2.28 15.95 12.61
CA GLN A 123 3.67 16.06 12.17
C GLN A 123 4.63 15.29 13.10
N ARG A 124 4.47 15.46 14.42
CA ARG A 124 5.28 14.74 15.43
C ARG A 124 5.04 13.23 15.45
N LEU A 125 3.83 12.78 15.13
CA LEU A 125 3.49 11.36 15.08
C LEU A 125 4.02 10.68 13.82
N HIS A 126 4.16 11.43 12.72
CA HIS A 126 4.68 10.93 11.45
C HIS A 126 6.21 10.84 11.39
N ALA A 127 6.93 11.63 12.20
CA ALA A 127 8.40 11.65 12.26
C ALA A 127 9.04 10.51 13.08
N ARG A 128 8.25 9.69 13.77
CA ARG A 128 8.68 8.47 14.49
C ARG A 128 8.46 7.26 13.61
#